data_AF-A0A7X3WLT1-F1
#
_entry.id   AF-A0A7X3WLT1-F1
#
_cell.length_a   1.000
_cell.length_b   1.000
_cell.length_c   1.000
_cell.angle_alpha   90.00
_cell.angle_beta   90.00
_cell.angle_gamma   90.00
#
_symmetry.space_group_name_H-M   'P 1'
#
loop_
_entity.id
_entity.type
_entity.pdbx_description
1 polymer ?
#
loop_
_entity_poly.entity_id
_entity_poly.type
_entity_poly.pdbx_seq_one_letter_code
_entity_poly.pdbx_strand_id
1 'polypeptide(L)'
;MKPNEVYEILRSIIQELALPVDVGDGRTLLIVEGPEQTAKQYKETILKHWQGEAALDAYLNKNRIDGYWRMTHRSTLSDIHNKVEKLAIATHRVVEVKEVLQSLISERQLPFEIYYDNIKIAILPDDPSIYQSDDMIELETVIQEMPQDSLPEEFDIKAYIRHGGFELYQEEDYIDVDFSLVQQAAQRLQSEIEKHGLQVRLLHQGFVLIKDRKIEIHISEAEELAFRLTVMTGINYRILSYGMGPNEGIKPGWTNEINWQEADLLNDRAYPYA
;
A
#
# COMPACT_ATOMS: atom_id res chain seq x y z
N MET A 1 -14.78 -5.48 17.07
CA MET A 1 -13.47 -4.87 17.36
C MET A 1 -13.23 -3.81 16.30
N LYS A 2 -12.74 -2.63 16.67
CA LYS A 2 -12.59 -1.45 15.82
C LYS A 2 -11.14 -1.27 15.37
N PRO A 3 -10.86 -0.53 14.27
CA PRO A 3 -9.49 -0.35 13.78
C PRO A 3 -8.48 0.14 14.82
N ASN A 4 -8.85 1.12 15.65
CA ASN A 4 -7.96 1.63 16.72
C ASN A 4 -7.61 0.54 17.75
N GLU A 5 -8.55 -0.36 18.08
CA GLU A 5 -8.25 -1.47 18.99
C GLU A 5 -7.24 -2.44 18.38
N VAL A 6 -7.39 -2.75 17.08
CA VAL A 6 -6.44 -3.61 16.35
C VAL A 6 -5.07 -2.93 16.22
N TYR A 7 -5.04 -1.62 16.00
CA TYR A 7 -3.81 -0.82 15.96
C TYR A 7 -3.01 -0.94 17.26
N GLU A 8 -3.65 -0.75 18.42
CA GLU A 8 -2.97 -0.84 19.71
C GLU A 8 -2.48 -2.27 20.00
N ILE A 9 -3.23 -3.30 19.61
CA ILE A 9 -2.78 -4.70 19.72
C ILE A 9 -1.54 -4.94 18.87
N LEU A 10 -1.57 -4.53 17.59
CA LEU A 10 -0.44 -4.68 16.67
C LEU A 10 0.80 -3.94 17.19
N ARG A 11 0.63 -2.72 17.68
CA ARG A 11 1.69 -1.92 18.28
C ARG A 11 2.31 -2.61 19.50
N SER A 12 1.50 -3.19 20.40
CA SER A 12 2.00 -3.98 21.53
C SER A 12 2.83 -5.18 21.06
N ILE A 13 2.33 -5.93 20.08
CA ILE A 13 3.03 -7.11 19.53
C ILE A 13 4.39 -6.70 18.94
N ILE A 14 4.45 -5.60 18.19
CA ILE A 14 5.70 -5.09 17.60
C ILE A 14 6.72 -4.69 18.67
N GLN A 15 6.27 -4.02 19.73
CA GLN A 15 7.12 -3.66 20.87
C GLN A 15 7.62 -4.91 21.61
N GLU A 16 6.76 -5.89 21.85
CA GLU A 16 7.14 -7.15 22.52
C GLU A 16 8.14 -7.98 21.71
N LEU A 17 8.02 -7.99 20.39
CA LEU A 17 8.95 -8.67 19.48
C LEU A 17 10.21 -7.83 19.21
N ALA A 18 10.31 -6.62 19.76
CA ALA A 18 11.38 -5.66 19.51
C ALA A 18 11.68 -5.48 18.01
N LEU A 19 10.62 -5.46 17.19
CA LEU A 19 10.72 -5.26 15.76
C LEU A 19 11.17 -3.81 15.46
N PRO A 20 12.17 -3.58 14.59
CA PRO A 20 12.65 -2.24 14.26
C PRO A 20 11.75 -1.58 13.20
N VAL A 21 10.45 -1.62 13.42
CA VAL A 21 9.43 -0.99 12.57
C VAL A 21 8.40 -0.30 13.46
N ASP A 22 7.80 0.74 12.94
CA ASP A 22 6.65 1.40 13.54
C ASP A 22 5.40 1.17 12.67
N VAL A 23 4.23 1.45 13.22
CA VAL A 23 2.93 1.14 12.63
C VAL A 23 2.23 2.43 12.24
N GLY A 24 1.91 2.53 10.96
CA GLY A 24 1.03 3.55 10.41
C GLY A 24 -0.38 3.01 10.29
N ASP A 25 -1.35 3.73 10.86
CA ASP A 25 -2.75 3.43 10.61
C ASP A 25 -3.12 3.74 9.15
N GLY A 26 -3.71 2.77 8.48
CA GLY A 26 -4.12 2.90 7.10
C GLY A 26 -5.38 3.73 6.98
N ARG A 27 -5.34 4.61 6.00
CA ARG A 27 -6.40 5.55 5.64
C ARG A 27 -7.71 4.85 5.27
N THR A 28 -8.84 5.53 5.48
CA THR A 28 -10.15 5.10 4.96
C THR A 28 -10.09 4.99 3.43
N LEU A 29 -10.56 3.86 2.91
CA LEU A 29 -10.59 3.60 1.47
C LEU A 29 -12.02 3.65 0.95
N LEU A 30 -12.25 4.52 -0.04
CA LEU A 30 -13.49 4.59 -0.80
C LEU A 30 -13.32 3.93 -2.18
N ILE A 31 -14.03 2.82 -2.37
CA ILE A 31 -14.07 2.03 -3.58
C ILE A 31 -15.37 2.36 -4.28
N VAL A 32 -15.31 2.80 -5.53
CA VAL A 32 -16.52 3.03 -6.34
C VAL A 32 -16.44 2.17 -7.58
N GLU A 33 -17.43 1.30 -7.71
CA GLU A 33 -17.66 0.42 -8.84
C GLU A 33 -18.53 1.10 -9.87
N GLY A 34 -18.11 1.07 -11.12
CA GLY A 34 -18.86 1.62 -12.24
C GLY A 34 -17.94 1.99 -13.40
N PRO A 35 -18.51 2.49 -14.52
CA PRO A 35 -17.72 3.02 -15.63
C PRO A 35 -16.78 4.13 -15.14
N GLU A 36 -15.53 4.15 -15.62
CA GLU A 36 -14.46 5.04 -15.11
C GLU A 36 -14.89 6.50 -14.99
N GLN A 37 -15.48 7.06 -16.04
CA GLN A 37 -15.91 8.45 -16.05
C GLN A 37 -17.00 8.73 -15.01
N THR A 38 -17.96 7.82 -14.88
CA THR A 38 -19.09 7.94 -13.95
C THR A 38 -18.66 7.69 -12.51
N ALA A 39 -17.83 6.68 -12.25
CA ALA A 39 -17.25 6.40 -10.95
C ALA A 39 -16.37 7.56 -10.47
N LYS A 40 -15.62 8.20 -11.38
CA LYS A 40 -14.84 9.41 -11.09
C LYS A 40 -15.75 10.59 -10.70
N GLN A 41 -16.81 10.85 -11.45
CA GLN A 41 -17.76 11.92 -11.10
C GLN A 41 -18.44 11.66 -9.76
N TYR A 42 -18.88 10.42 -9.51
CA TYR A 42 -19.52 10.02 -8.26
C TYR A 42 -18.59 10.23 -7.04
N LYS A 43 -17.32 9.88 -7.21
CA LYS A 43 -16.24 10.14 -6.24
C LYS A 43 -16.05 11.61 -5.92
N GLU A 44 -15.99 12.46 -6.96
CA GLU A 44 -15.83 13.91 -6.81
C GLU A 44 -17.04 14.50 -6.08
N THR A 45 -18.25 14.02 -6.38
CA THR A 45 -19.49 14.38 -5.66
C THR A 45 -19.43 13.98 -4.19
N ILE A 46 -19.07 12.73 -3.87
CA ILE A 46 -18.96 12.27 -2.47
C ILE A 46 -17.95 13.13 -1.71
N LEU A 47 -16.78 13.36 -2.30
CA LEU A 47 -15.73 14.13 -1.67
C LEU A 47 -16.16 15.58 -1.38
N LYS A 48 -16.84 16.21 -2.35
CA LYS A 48 -17.38 17.55 -2.20
C LYS A 48 -18.40 17.63 -1.06
N HIS A 49 -19.28 16.63 -0.93
CA HIS A 49 -20.26 16.59 0.16
C HIS A 49 -19.64 16.31 1.52
N TRP A 50 -18.62 15.45 1.57
CA TRP A 50 -17.98 15.05 2.83
C TRP A 50 -17.02 16.12 3.37
N GLN A 51 -16.12 16.65 2.52
CA GLN A 51 -15.03 17.54 2.96
C GLN A 51 -15.04 18.93 2.30
N GLY A 52 -16.03 19.21 1.45
CA GLY A 52 -16.20 20.52 0.80
C GLY A 52 -15.32 20.76 -0.43
N GLU A 53 -15.49 21.93 -1.05
CA GLU A 53 -14.85 22.29 -2.32
C GLU A 53 -13.32 22.29 -2.24
N ALA A 54 -12.75 22.73 -1.12
CA ALA A 54 -11.30 22.82 -0.95
C ALA A 54 -10.61 21.44 -0.96
N ALA A 55 -11.28 20.41 -0.45
CA ALA A 55 -10.79 19.03 -0.48
C ALA A 55 -10.89 18.44 -1.90
N LEU A 56 -11.97 18.74 -2.62
CA LEU A 56 -12.11 18.40 -4.03
C LEU A 56 -11.03 19.07 -4.89
N ASP A 57 -10.78 20.36 -4.68
CA ASP A 57 -9.73 21.08 -5.38
C ASP A 57 -8.34 20.50 -5.09
N ALA A 58 -8.07 20.09 -3.85
CA ALA A 58 -6.83 19.41 -3.51
C ALA A 58 -6.69 18.06 -4.23
N TYR A 59 -7.78 17.29 -4.34
CA TYR A 59 -7.85 16.03 -5.10
C TYR A 59 -7.59 16.21 -6.59
N LEU A 60 -8.23 17.21 -7.21
CA LEU A 60 -8.11 17.47 -8.63
C LEU A 60 -6.75 18.06 -9.01
N ASN A 61 -6.17 18.91 -8.15
CA ASN A 61 -4.95 19.66 -8.46
C ASN A 61 -3.65 18.99 -8.00
N LYS A 62 -3.73 18.00 -7.11
CA LYS A 62 -2.56 17.21 -6.70
C LYS A 62 -2.89 15.72 -6.88
N ASN A 63 -2.10 15.03 -7.69
CA ASN A 63 -2.01 13.55 -7.69
C ASN A 63 -1.59 12.95 -6.31
N ARG A 64 -1.54 13.76 -5.25
CA ARG A 64 -1.37 13.39 -3.85
C ARG A 64 -2.09 14.39 -2.97
N ILE A 65 -3.20 13.96 -2.36
CA ILE A 65 -3.66 14.57 -1.13
C ILE A 65 -2.84 13.94 0.01
N ASP A 66 -2.05 14.78 0.68
CA ASP A 66 -1.68 14.50 2.06
C ASP A 66 -2.93 14.71 2.91
N GLY A 67 -3.39 13.62 3.54
CA GLY A 67 -4.63 13.60 4.32
C GLY A 67 -5.37 12.26 4.17
N TYR A 68 -5.52 11.58 5.30
CA TYR A 68 -6.51 10.57 5.78
C TYR A 68 -7.30 9.60 4.86
N TRP A 69 -7.24 9.68 3.54
CA TRP A 69 -8.03 8.82 2.64
C TRP A 69 -7.29 8.42 1.34
N ARG A 70 -7.71 7.32 0.69
CA ARG A 70 -7.32 6.91 -0.68
C ARG A 70 -8.55 6.46 -1.47
N MET A 71 -8.58 6.77 -2.77
CA MET A 71 -9.71 6.48 -3.65
C MET A 71 -9.28 5.68 -4.88
N THR A 72 -9.88 4.51 -5.09
CA THR A 72 -9.57 3.59 -6.22
C THR A 72 -10.77 3.48 -7.17
N HIS A 73 -10.61 3.79 -8.46
CA HIS A 73 -11.73 4.00 -9.41
C HIS A 73 -11.82 2.95 -10.54
N ARG A 74 -10.98 1.91 -10.49
CA ARG A 74 -10.92 0.84 -11.52
C ARG A 74 -11.04 -0.57 -10.96
N SER A 75 -11.36 -0.71 -9.68
CA SER A 75 -11.40 -2.02 -9.02
C SER A 75 -12.73 -2.20 -8.30
N THR A 76 -13.35 -3.36 -8.48
CA THR A 76 -14.43 -3.82 -7.62
C THR A 76 -13.91 -4.20 -6.24
N LEU A 77 -14.79 -4.29 -5.25
CA LEU A 77 -14.46 -4.83 -3.93
C LEU A 77 -13.87 -6.24 -4.08
N SER A 78 -14.45 -7.04 -4.99
CA SER A 78 -13.94 -8.36 -5.37
C SER A 78 -12.53 -8.29 -5.94
N ASP A 79 -12.25 -7.35 -6.86
CA ASP A 79 -10.90 -7.18 -7.44
C ASP A 79 -9.87 -6.81 -6.37
N ILE A 80 -10.23 -5.93 -5.44
CA ILE A 80 -9.33 -5.54 -4.34
C ILE A 80 -9.10 -6.73 -3.42
N HIS A 81 -10.14 -7.49 -3.07
CA HIS A 81 -9.98 -8.69 -2.26
C HIS A 81 -9.10 -9.73 -2.95
N ASN A 82 -9.33 -10.00 -4.23
CA ASN A 82 -8.52 -10.92 -5.04
C ASN A 82 -7.06 -10.47 -5.13
N LYS A 83 -6.80 -9.16 -5.27
CA LYS A 83 -5.44 -8.59 -5.23
C LYS A 83 -4.76 -8.83 -3.89
N VAL A 84 -5.48 -8.58 -2.79
CA VAL A 84 -4.97 -8.84 -1.42
C VAL A 84 -4.62 -10.31 -1.24
N GLU A 85 -5.50 -11.23 -1.65
CA GLU A 85 -5.25 -12.68 -1.51
C GLU A 85 -4.09 -13.14 -2.40
N LYS A 86 -4.03 -12.71 -3.67
CA LYS A 86 -2.91 -13.03 -4.56
C LYS A 86 -1.57 -12.56 -3.98
N LEU A 87 -1.54 -11.35 -3.43
CA LEU A 87 -0.35 -10.77 -2.82
C LEU A 87 0.04 -11.48 -1.52
N ALA A 88 -0.94 -11.86 -0.69
CA ALA A 88 -0.68 -12.64 0.51
C ALA A 88 -0.01 -13.99 0.16
N ILE A 89 -0.47 -14.65 -0.90
CA ILE A 89 0.15 -15.88 -1.41
C ILE A 89 1.60 -15.62 -1.85
N ALA A 90 1.85 -14.56 -2.63
CA ALA A 90 3.19 -14.19 -3.07
C ALA A 90 4.12 -13.83 -1.90
N THR A 91 3.58 -13.20 -0.85
CA THR A 91 4.32 -12.78 0.35
C THR A 91 4.98 -13.95 1.09
N HIS A 92 4.39 -15.16 1.03
CA HIS A 92 5.02 -16.35 1.60
C HIS A 92 6.38 -16.71 0.96
N ARG A 93 6.63 -16.25 -0.27
CA ARG A 93 7.89 -16.50 -1.00
C ARG A 93 8.90 -15.38 -0.86
N VAL A 94 8.63 -14.34 -0.07
CA VAL A 94 9.48 -13.13 -0.08
C VAL A 94 10.93 -13.38 0.35
N VAL A 95 11.16 -14.32 1.26
CA VAL A 95 12.52 -14.70 1.69
C VAL A 95 13.29 -15.32 0.54
N GLU A 96 12.69 -16.29 -0.16
CA GLU A 96 13.23 -16.90 -1.38
C GLU A 96 13.51 -15.83 -2.46
N VAL A 97 12.58 -14.89 -2.66
CA VAL A 97 12.75 -13.80 -3.63
C VAL A 97 13.91 -12.88 -3.26
N LYS A 98 14.07 -12.54 -1.97
CA LYS A 98 15.20 -11.74 -1.49
C LYS A 98 16.53 -12.48 -1.75
N GLU A 99 16.60 -13.77 -1.50
CA GLU A 99 17.80 -14.59 -1.78
C GLU A 99 18.16 -14.61 -3.27
N VAL A 100 17.16 -14.76 -4.15
CA VAL A 100 17.39 -14.67 -5.60
C VAL A 100 17.91 -13.29 -6.00
N LEU A 101 17.32 -12.22 -5.44
CA LEU A 101 17.76 -10.85 -5.71
C LEU A 101 19.20 -10.60 -5.20
N GLN A 102 19.55 -11.11 -4.01
CA GLN A 102 20.92 -11.06 -3.48
C GLN A 102 21.91 -11.76 -4.39
N SER A 103 21.53 -12.92 -4.93
CA SER A 103 22.36 -13.66 -5.89
C SER A 103 22.58 -12.86 -7.19
N LEU A 104 21.53 -12.23 -7.73
CA LEU A 104 21.63 -11.41 -8.94
C LEU A 104 22.51 -10.17 -8.75
N ILE A 105 22.37 -9.51 -7.59
CA ILE A 105 23.22 -8.36 -7.21
C ILE A 105 24.68 -8.80 -7.07
N SER A 106 24.93 -9.94 -6.42
CA SER A 106 26.28 -10.49 -6.21
C SER A 106 26.95 -10.91 -7.52
N GLU A 107 26.21 -11.56 -8.43
CA GLU A 107 26.70 -11.96 -9.76
C GLU A 107 27.23 -10.78 -10.56
N ARG A 108 26.53 -9.64 -10.50
CA ARG A 108 26.89 -8.41 -11.21
C ARG A 108 27.79 -7.47 -10.41
N GLN A 109 28.16 -7.84 -9.18
CA GLN A 109 28.93 -7.02 -8.24
C GLN A 109 28.29 -5.63 -8.02
N LEU A 110 26.96 -5.57 -8.00
CA LEU A 110 26.25 -4.32 -7.80
C LEU A 110 26.29 -3.93 -6.30
N PRO A 111 26.55 -2.67 -5.96
CA PRO A 111 26.65 -2.23 -4.56
C PRO A 111 25.27 -1.85 -4.02
N PHE A 112 24.35 -2.81 -4.08
CA PHE A 112 23.01 -2.68 -3.52
C PHE A 112 22.88 -3.50 -2.23
N GLU A 113 22.32 -2.86 -1.22
CA GLU A 113 21.72 -3.53 -0.07
C GLU A 113 20.21 -3.64 -0.29
N ILE A 114 19.60 -4.70 0.22
CA ILE A 114 18.17 -4.99 0.01
C ILE A 114 17.46 -4.95 1.35
N TYR A 115 16.44 -4.11 1.43
CA TYR A 115 15.59 -3.96 2.61
C TYR A 115 14.16 -4.39 2.29
N TYR A 116 13.51 -5.03 3.28
CA TYR A 116 12.07 -5.24 3.24
C TYR A 116 11.39 -3.92 3.58
N ASP A 117 10.78 -3.29 2.60
CA ASP A 117 9.98 -2.08 2.77
C ASP A 117 8.60 -2.29 2.14
N ASN A 118 7.67 -1.36 2.33
CA ASN A 118 6.30 -1.46 1.83
C ASN A 118 5.59 -2.75 2.32
N ILE A 119 5.77 -3.06 3.61
CA ILE A 119 5.08 -4.15 4.28
C ILE A 119 3.76 -3.63 4.83
N LYS A 120 2.70 -4.39 4.60
CA LYS A 120 1.34 -4.03 5.01
C LYS A 120 0.63 -5.19 5.67
N ILE A 121 -0.14 -4.89 6.71
CA ILE A 121 -1.06 -5.81 7.36
C ILE A 121 -2.47 -5.41 6.96
N ALA A 122 -3.11 -6.17 6.07
CA ALA A 122 -4.51 -5.96 5.73
C ALA A 122 -5.42 -6.72 6.70
N ILE A 123 -6.45 -6.03 7.18
CA ILE A 123 -7.54 -6.63 7.95
C ILE A 123 -8.74 -6.85 7.03
N LEU A 124 -9.22 -8.08 6.97
CA LEU A 124 -10.37 -8.52 6.18
C LEU A 124 -11.45 -9.02 7.15
N PRO A 125 -12.51 -8.25 7.40
CA PRO A 125 -13.61 -8.71 8.22
C PRO A 125 -14.50 -9.68 7.44
N ASP A 126 -15.09 -10.65 8.13
CA ASP A 126 -16.13 -11.53 7.57
C ASP A 126 -17.41 -10.71 7.22
N ASP A 127 -17.67 -9.65 7.99
CA ASP A 127 -18.72 -8.65 7.75
C ASP A 127 -18.13 -7.22 7.80
N PRO A 128 -18.13 -6.43 6.70
CA PRO A 128 -17.58 -5.07 6.70
C PRO A 128 -18.17 -4.14 7.76
N SER A 129 -19.42 -4.34 8.19
CA SER A 129 -20.08 -3.49 9.18
C SER A 129 -19.51 -3.63 10.60
N ILE A 130 -18.84 -4.76 10.90
CA ILE A 130 -18.28 -5.01 12.23
C ILE A 130 -16.90 -4.37 12.45
N TYR A 131 -16.27 -3.87 11.38
CA TYR A 131 -14.93 -3.30 11.38
C TYR A 131 -14.90 -1.93 10.68
N GLN A 132 -15.25 -0.88 11.42
CA GLN A 132 -15.37 0.49 10.91
C GLN A 132 -14.74 1.49 11.89
N SER A 133 -14.05 2.50 11.38
CA SER A 133 -13.67 3.71 12.14
C SER A 133 -14.78 4.76 12.10
N ASP A 134 -14.65 5.82 12.90
CA ASP A 134 -15.61 6.93 12.91
C ASP A 134 -15.67 7.63 11.53
N ASP A 135 -14.52 7.85 10.89
CA ASP A 135 -14.43 8.39 9.52
C ASP A 135 -15.17 7.51 8.49
N MET A 136 -15.12 6.18 8.66
CA MET A 136 -15.83 5.26 7.77
C MET A 136 -17.35 5.38 7.94
N ILE A 137 -17.82 5.54 9.17
CA ILE A 137 -19.25 5.71 9.49
C ILE A 137 -19.76 7.06 8.97
N GLU A 138 -18.99 8.12 9.14
CA GLU A 138 -19.32 9.45 8.62
C GLU A 138 -19.42 9.41 7.09
N LEU A 139 -18.44 8.82 6.41
CA LEU A 139 -18.45 8.70 4.96
C LEU A 139 -19.62 7.83 4.46
N GLU A 140 -19.97 6.76 5.18
CA GLU A 140 -21.13 5.93 4.86
C GLU A 140 -22.43 6.73 4.97
N THR A 141 -22.55 7.57 6.01
CA THR A 141 -23.69 8.47 6.21
C THR A 141 -23.80 9.48 5.06
N VAL A 142 -22.69 10.10 4.67
CA VAL A 142 -22.66 11.03 3.52
C VAL A 142 -23.18 10.34 2.26
N ILE A 143 -22.72 9.13 1.96
CA ILE A 143 -23.15 8.39 0.77
C ILE A 143 -24.65 8.07 0.81
N GLN A 144 -25.19 7.70 1.97
CA GLN A 144 -26.61 7.37 2.14
C GLN A 144 -27.52 8.60 2.06
N GLU A 145 -27.05 9.77 2.52
CA GLU A 145 -27.81 11.02 2.55
C GLU A 145 -27.66 11.87 1.28
N MET A 146 -26.79 11.49 0.34
CA MET A 146 -26.60 12.23 -0.91
C MET A 146 -27.92 12.32 -1.72
N PRO A 147 -28.31 13.53 -2.18
CA PRO A 147 -29.48 13.68 -3.02
C PRO A 147 -29.35 12.86 -4.30
N GLN A 148 -30.40 12.10 -4.64
CA GLN A 148 -30.44 11.29 -5.88
C GLN A 148 -30.14 12.12 -7.13
N ASP A 149 -30.60 13.38 -7.15
CA ASP A 149 -30.40 14.34 -8.25
C ASP A 149 -28.94 14.84 -8.36
N SER A 150 -28.10 14.59 -7.34
CA SER A 150 -26.67 14.91 -7.36
C SER A 150 -25.81 13.76 -7.92
N LEU A 151 -26.43 12.62 -8.22
CA LEU A 151 -25.78 11.44 -8.76
C LEU A 151 -25.90 11.42 -10.29
N PRO A 152 -24.87 10.98 -11.03
CA PRO A 152 -24.98 10.82 -12.48
C PRO A 152 -26.17 9.90 -12.82
N GLU A 153 -27.00 10.29 -13.80
CA GLU A 153 -28.19 9.55 -14.21
C GLU A 153 -27.87 8.08 -14.55
N GLU A 154 -28.63 7.17 -13.92
CA GLU A 154 -28.74 5.73 -14.20
C GLU A 154 -27.46 4.96 -14.54
N PHE A 155 -26.68 4.53 -13.54
CA PHE A 155 -25.87 3.31 -13.64
C PHE A 155 -25.78 2.61 -12.28
N ASP A 156 -25.64 1.27 -12.28
CA ASP A 156 -25.43 0.41 -11.09
C ASP A 156 -24.07 0.72 -10.43
N ILE A 157 -23.93 1.94 -9.91
CA ILE A 157 -22.75 2.43 -9.20
C ILE A 157 -22.86 1.98 -7.76
N LYS A 158 -21.83 1.28 -7.29
CA LYS A 158 -21.75 0.83 -5.89
C LYS A 158 -20.54 1.45 -5.23
N ALA A 159 -20.73 2.02 -4.06
CA ALA A 159 -19.65 2.49 -3.22
C ALA A 159 -19.46 1.57 -2.02
N TYR A 160 -18.21 1.28 -1.71
CA TYR A 160 -17.81 0.50 -0.55
C TYR A 160 -16.74 1.23 0.22
N ILE A 161 -16.82 1.13 1.53
CA ILE A 161 -15.87 1.73 2.45
C ILE A 161 -15.16 0.61 3.19
N ARG A 162 -13.84 0.71 3.29
CA ARG A 162 -13.04 -0.23 4.07
C ARG A 162 -11.88 0.47 4.77
N HIS A 163 -11.39 -0.15 5.82
CA HIS A 163 -10.12 0.26 6.43
C HIS A 163 -8.95 -0.11 5.52
N GLY A 164 -7.94 0.76 5.52
CA GLY A 164 -6.75 0.63 4.70
C GLY A 164 -5.79 -0.46 5.12
N GLY A 165 -5.98 -1.12 6.27
CA GLY A 165 -4.97 -1.97 6.89
C GLY A 165 -3.93 -1.13 7.65
N PHE A 166 -2.79 -1.70 7.98
CA PHE A 166 -1.70 -1.02 8.68
C PHE A 166 -0.43 -1.11 7.84
N GLU A 167 0.23 0.01 7.62
CA GLU A 167 1.54 0.03 6.95
C GLU A 167 2.61 -0.12 8.03
N LEU A 168 3.59 -1.00 7.81
CA LEU A 168 4.77 -1.10 8.66
C LEU A 168 5.90 -0.33 7.97
N TYR A 169 6.40 0.71 8.62
CA TYR A 169 7.52 1.49 8.12
C TYR A 169 8.72 1.34 9.04
N GLN A 170 9.91 1.28 8.45
CA GLN A 170 11.14 1.32 9.21
C GLN A 170 11.38 2.74 9.72
N GLU A 171 11.85 2.88 10.95
CA GLU A 171 12.34 4.16 11.46
C GLU A 171 13.60 4.59 10.68
N GLU A 172 14.00 5.86 10.80
CA GLU A 172 15.18 6.42 10.12
C GLU A 172 16.40 5.48 10.31
N ASP A 173 17.15 5.23 9.23
CA ASP A 173 18.38 4.42 9.12
C ASP A 173 18.29 3.02 8.48
N TYR A 174 17.15 2.60 7.93
CA TYR A 174 17.00 1.33 7.17
C TYR A 174 17.68 0.14 7.86
N ILE A 175 17.06 -0.36 8.93
CA ILE A 175 17.55 -1.55 9.64
C ILE A 175 16.96 -2.77 8.94
N ASP A 176 17.79 -3.76 8.59
CA ASP A 176 17.27 -4.99 7.97
C ASP A 176 16.34 -5.72 8.95
N VAL A 177 15.06 -5.74 8.61
CA VAL A 177 14.02 -6.38 9.42
C VAL A 177 14.05 -7.88 9.15
N ASP A 178 14.11 -8.68 10.21
CA ASP A 178 13.86 -10.12 10.08
C ASP A 178 12.39 -10.36 9.71
N PHE A 179 12.14 -10.68 8.45
CA PHE A 179 10.79 -10.92 7.94
C PHE A 179 10.08 -12.06 8.67
N SER A 180 10.82 -13.02 9.25
CA SER A 180 10.22 -14.09 10.05
C SER A 180 9.58 -13.55 11.34
N LEU A 181 10.15 -12.51 11.94
CA LEU A 181 9.56 -11.84 13.10
C LEU A 181 8.32 -11.03 12.70
N VAL A 182 8.32 -10.43 11.51
CA VAL A 182 7.12 -9.76 10.95
C VAL A 182 6.00 -10.76 10.71
N GLN A 183 6.32 -11.94 10.16
CA GLN A 183 5.36 -13.04 10.02
C GLN A 183 4.80 -13.49 11.37
N GLN A 184 5.66 -13.63 12.38
CA GLN A 184 5.23 -13.94 13.74
C GLN A 184 4.30 -12.86 14.31
N ALA A 185 4.59 -11.58 14.09
CA ALA A 185 3.72 -10.49 14.52
C ALA A 185 2.32 -10.58 13.89
N ALA A 186 2.25 -10.83 12.58
CA ALA A 186 0.99 -10.98 11.86
C ALA A 186 0.18 -12.22 12.33
N GLN A 187 0.86 -13.34 12.62
CA GLN A 187 0.22 -14.56 13.15
C GLN A 187 -0.31 -14.37 14.57
N ARG A 188 0.45 -13.67 15.42
CA ARG A 188 -0.01 -13.30 16.77
C ARG A 188 -1.23 -12.39 16.69
N LEU A 189 -1.20 -11.38 15.82
CA LEU A 189 -2.35 -10.50 15.59
C LEU A 189 -3.58 -11.30 15.13
N GLN A 190 -3.41 -12.20 14.15
CA GLN A 190 -4.48 -13.10 13.67
C GLN A 190 -5.13 -13.84 14.83
N SER A 191 -4.33 -14.44 15.72
CA SER A 191 -4.83 -15.22 16.86
C SER A 191 -5.61 -14.37 17.86
N GLU A 192 -5.25 -13.10 18.03
CA GLU A 192 -5.95 -12.19 18.94
C GLU A 192 -7.31 -11.73 18.41
N ILE A 193 -7.40 -11.52 17.09
CA ILE A 193 -8.56 -10.87 16.47
C ILE A 193 -9.52 -11.83 15.77
N GLU A 194 -9.14 -13.09 15.53
CA GLU A 194 -9.97 -14.07 14.80
C GLU A 194 -11.33 -14.33 15.45
N LYS A 195 -11.37 -14.34 16.79
CA LYS A 195 -12.61 -14.51 17.58
C LYS A 195 -13.63 -13.39 17.33
N HIS A 196 -13.21 -12.29 16.72
CA HIS A 196 -14.05 -11.16 16.33
C HIS A 196 -14.46 -11.21 14.85
N GLY A 197 -14.23 -12.31 14.13
CA GLY A 197 -14.55 -12.43 12.70
C GLY A 197 -13.63 -11.57 11.82
N LEU A 198 -12.40 -11.33 12.26
CA LEU A 198 -11.40 -10.55 11.54
C LEU A 198 -10.25 -11.46 11.09
N GLN A 199 -9.86 -11.31 9.83
CA GLN A 199 -8.73 -12.03 9.26
C GLN A 199 -7.59 -11.07 8.93
N VAL A 200 -6.36 -11.52 9.15
CA VAL A 200 -5.13 -10.82 8.88
C VAL A 200 -4.51 -11.39 7.61
N ARG A 201 -4.04 -10.49 6.74
CA ARG A 201 -3.16 -10.82 5.61
C ARG A 201 -1.91 -9.97 5.69
N LEU A 202 -0.76 -10.63 5.77
CA LEU A 202 0.53 -9.97 5.61
C LEU A 202 0.83 -9.82 4.13
N LEU A 203 1.16 -8.60 3.72
CA LEU A 203 1.37 -8.20 2.33
C LEU A 203 2.73 -7.55 2.21
N HIS A 204 3.64 -8.18 1.48
CA HIS A 204 4.90 -7.57 1.09
C HIS A 204 4.77 -7.00 -0.33
N GLN A 205 4.78 -5.68 -0.46
CA GLN A 205 4.50 -5.05 -1.75
C GLN A 205 5.74 -4.94 -2.65
N GLY A 206 6.95 -5.03 -2.09
CA GLY A 206 8.19 -5.08 -2.85
C GLY A 206 9.40 -4.66 -2.02
N PHE A 207 10.53 -4.41 -2.68
CA PHE A 207 11.82 -4.21 -1.99
C PHE A 207 12.30 -2.77 -2.13
N VAL A 208 13.11 -2.31 -1.19
CA VAL A 208 13.94 -1.13 -1.37
C VAL A 208 15.38 -1.55 -1.56
N LEU A 209 15.98 -1.07 -2.67
CA LEU A 209 17.41 -1.20 -2.93
C LEU A 209 18.10 0.10 -2.53
N ILE A 210 19.10 -0.01 -1.67
CA ILE A 210 19.90 1.13 -1.19
C ILE A 210 21.33 0.99 -1.68
N LYS A 211 21.91 2.11 -2.10
CA LYS A 211 23.32 2.22 -2.48
C LYS A 211 23.98 3.44 -1.87
N ASP A 212 25.31 3.41 -1.76
CA ASP A 212 26.09 4.60 -1.39
C ASP A 212 25.79 5.76 -2.36
N ARG A 213 25.65 6.97 -1.80
CA ARG A 213 25.46 8.22 -2.54
C ARG A 213 26.53 8.50 -3.58
N LYS A 214 27.75 8.06 -3.34
CA LYS A 214 28.91 8.30 -4.20
C LYS A 214 29.01 7.34 -5.38
N ILE A 215 28.21 6.26 -5.37
CA ILE A 215 28.26 5.27 -6.45
C ILE A 215 27.16 5.56 -7.46
N GLU A 216 27.56 5.87 -8.68
CA GLU A 216 26.64 6.01 -9.80
C GLU A 216 26.31 4.62 -10.36
N ILE A 217 25.01 4.33 -10.47
CA ILE A 217 24.51 3.12 -11.13
C ILE A 217 23.50 3.60 -12.18
N HIS A 218 23.64 3.11 -13.40
CA HIS A 218 22.69 3.43 -14.44
C HIS A 218 21.35 2.74 -14.16
N ILE A 219 20.23 3.43 -14.38
CA ILE A 219 18.88 2.90 -14.08
C ILE A 219 18.61 1.55 -14.79
N SER A 220 19.19 1.34 -15.97
CA SER A 220 19.10 0.09 -16.72
C SER A 220 19.61 -1.13 -15.96
N GLU A 221 20.56 -0.97 -15.03
CA GLU A 221 21.02 -2.07 -14.18
C GLU A 221 19.92 -2.53 -13.22
N ALA A 222 19.18 -1.58 -12.65
CA ALA A 222 18.04 -1.88 -11.78
C ALA A 222 16.87 -2.48 -12.58
N GLU A 223 16.61 -1.99 -13.79
CA GLU A 223 15.58 -2.53 -14.69
C GLU A 223 15.91 -3.98 -15.09
N GLU A 224 17.17 -4.25 -15.44
CA GLU A 224 17.64 -5.58 -15.80
C GLU A 224 17.58 -6.55 -14.60
N LEU A 225 17.92 -6.09 -13.39
CA LEU A 225 17.74 -6.89 -12.17
C LEU A 225 16.25 -7.24 -11.95
N ALA A 226 15.35 -6.25 -12.10
CA ALA A 226 13.91 -6.47 -11.95
C ALA A 226 13.35 -7.45 -13.01
N PHE A 227 13.83 -7.34 -14.26
CA PHE A 227 13.49 -8.27 -15.34
C PHE A 227 13.96 -9.70 -15.01
N ARG A 228 15.23 -9.88 -14.63
CA ARG A 228 15.77 -11.20 -14.26
C ARG A 228 15.08 -11.80 -13.05
N LEU A 229 14.80 -10.99 -12.01
CA LEU A 229 14.05 -11.43 -10.85
C LEU A 229 12.65 -11.89 -11.24
N THR A 230 11.99 -11.17 -12.15
CA THR A 230 10.68 -11.55 -12.70
C THR A 230 10.74 -12.89 -13.42
N VAL A 231 11.73 -13.10 -14.28
CA VAL A 231 11.93 -14.37 -15.01
C VAL A 231 12.18 -15.54 -14.04
N MET A 232 12.95 -15.33 -12.97
CA MET A 232 13.32 -16.40 -12.03
C MET A 232 12.21 -16.74 -11.04
N THR A 233 11.47 -15.74 -10.57
CA THR A 233 10.49 -15.91 -9.49
C THR A 233 9.06 -16.03 -9.99
N GLY A 234 8.79 -15.57 -11.21
CA GLY A 234 7.46 -15.42 -11.78
C GLY A 234 6.67 -14.23 -11.22
N ILE A 235 7.28 -13.39 -10.37
CA ILE A 235 6.65 -12.22 -9.75
C ILE A 235 7.14 -10.96 -10.47
N ASN A 236 6.23 -10.19 -11.03
CA ASN A 236 6.54 -9.02 -11.84
C ASN A 236 6.84 -7.82 -10.95
N TYR A 237 8.11 -7.54 -10.66
CA TYR A 237 8.52 -6.35 -9.94
C TYR A 237 8.79 -5.18 -10.89
N ARG A 238 8.34 -3.98 -10.53
CA ARG A 238 8.61 -2.74 -11.27
C ARG A 238 9.24 -1.69 -10.38
N ILE A 239 10.11 -0.88 -10.96
CA ILE A 239 10.66 0.32 -10.31
C ILE A 239 9.53 1.35 -10.15
N LEU A 240 9.18 1.66 -8.91
CA LEU A 240 8.19 2.67 -8.52
C LEU A 240 8.80 4.08 -8.52
N SER A 241 10.04 4.19 -8.04
CA SER A 241 10.79 5.44 -7.98
C SER A 241 12.28 5.17 -7.94
N TYR A 242 13.03 6.10 -8.54
CA TYR A 242 14.49 6.13 -8.57
C TYR A 242 14.97 7.48 -8.04
N GLY A 243 15.52 7.51 -6.83
CA GLY A 243 16.09 8.72 -6.25
C GLY A 243 17.46 9.03 -6.84
N MET A 244 17.55 10.04 -7.72
CA MET A 244 18.84 10.63 -8.11
C MET A 244 19.14 11.83 -7.21
N GLY A 245 20.23 11.78 -6.44
CA GLY A 245 20.84 12.98 -5.87
C GLY A 245 22.16 13.32 -6.57
N PRO A 246 22.54 14.60 -6.76
CA PRO A 246 21.74 15.79 -7.02
C PRO A 246 22.13 16.48 -8.36
N ASN A 247 21.16 17.08 -9.05
CA ASN A 247 21.37 18.40 -9.65
C ASN A 247 20.39 19.34 -8.94
N GLU A 248 20.95 20.26 -8.15
CA GLU A 248 20.34 21.47 -7.59
C GLU A 248 19.02 21.34 -6.79
N GLY A 249 19.14 21.40 -5.46
CA GLY A 249 18.09 22.05 -4.63
C GLY A 249 17.18 21.19 -3.77
N ILE A 250 17.48 19.91 -3.50
CA ILE A 250 16.65 19.07 -2.62
C ILE A 250 17.31 18.88 -1.24
N LYS A 251 16.49 19.01 -0.19
CA LYS A 251 16.84 18.98 1.24
C LYS A 251 17.68 17.76 1.65
N PRO A 252 18.56 17.88 2.67
CA PRO A 252 19.26 16.74 3.25
C PRO A 252 18.23 15.76 3.84
N GLY A 253 18.22 14.51 3.33
CA GLY A 253 17.29 13.46 3.76
C GLY A 253 16.77 12.58 2.63
N TRP A 254 16.91 12.98 1.36
CA TRP A 254 16.48 12.16 0.22
C TRP A 254 17.58 11.17 -0.18
N THR A 255 17.26 9.90 -0.01
CA THR A 255 18.12 8.72 -0.09
C THR A 255 18.16 8.14 -1.50
N ASN A 256 19.25 7.45 -1.82
CA ASN A 256 19.49 6.78 -3.11
C ASN A 256 18.71 5.46 -3.16
N GLU A 257 17.39 5.56 -3.18
CA GLU A 257 16.48 4.42 -3.11
C GLU A 257 15.97 4.04 -4.49
N ILE A 258 15.91 2.74 -4.73
CA ILE A 258 15.11 2.16 -5.80
C ILE A 258 13.99 1.37 -5.12
N ASN A 259 12.78 1.93 -5.16
CA ASN A 259 11.59 1.28 -4.63
C ASN A 259 11.05 0.36 -5.71
N TRP A 260 10.95 -0.94 -5.42
CA TRP A 260 10.29 -1.91 -6.27
C TRP A 260 8.93 -2.25 -5.71
N GLN A 261 7.93 -2.40 -6.58
CA GLN A 261 6.60 -2.84 -6.21
C GLN A 261 6.09 -3.90 -7.20
N GLU A 262 5.30 -4.87 -6.74
CA GLU A 262 4.65 -5.84 -7.62
C GLU A 262 3.69 -5.13 -8.59
N ALA A 263 3.95 -5.30 -9.89
CA ALA A 263 3.28 -4.61 -10.98
C ALA A 263 1.77 -4.84 -11.04
N ASP A 264 1.33 -6.03 -10.66
CA ASP A 264 -0.08 -6.43 -10.69
C ASP A 264 -0.90 -5.69 -9.59
N LEU A 265 -0.22 -5.04 -8.64
CA LEU A 265 -0.82 -4.16 -7.63
C LEU A 265 -0.86 -2.69 -8.07
N LEU A 266 -0.10 -2.29 -9.10
CA LEU A 266 0.06 -0.88 -9.51
C LEU A 266 -1.12 -0.29 -10.30
N ASN A 267 -2.27 -0.97 -10.35
CA ASN A 267 -3.43 -0.52 -11.13
C ASN A 267 -4.14 0.76 -10.62
N ASP A 268 -3.57 1.48 -9.65
CA ASP A 268 -4.01 2.84 -9.26
C ASP A 268 -2.93 3.92 -9.46
N ARG A 269 -1.73 3.59 -9.95
CA ARG A 269 -0.75 4.59 -10.40
C ARG A 269 -0.54 4.43 -11.90
N ALA A 270 -1.37 5.11 -12.68
CA ALA A 270 -0.96 5.52 -14.02
C ALA A 270 0.29 6.39 -13.86
N TYR A 271 1.49 5.79 -13.96
CA TYR A 271 2.69 6.53 -14.27
C TYR A 271 2.75 6.67 -15.79
N PRO A 272 2.51 7.88 -16.35
CA PRO A 272 2.82 8.13 -17.73
C PRO A 272 4.33 8.39 -17.79
N TYR A 273 5.12 7.35 -17.94
CA TYR A 273 6.44 7.49 -18.54
C TYR A 273 6.47 6.59 -19.77
N ALA A 274 6.00 7.19 -20.88
CA ALA A 274 6.38 6.87 -22.23
C ALA A 274 7.15 8.08 -22.77
#